data_AF-A0A6B2LJE9-F1
#
_entry.id   AF-A0A6B2LJE9-F1
#
_cell.length_a   1.000
_cell.length_b   1.000
_cell.length_c   1.000
_cell.angle_alpha   90.00
_cell.angle_beta   90.00
_cell.angle_gamma   90.00
#
_symmetry.space_group_name_H-M   'P 1'
#
loop_
_entity.id
_entity.type
_entity.pdbx_description
1 polymer ?
#
loop_
_entity_poly.entity_id
_entity_poly.type
_entity_poly.pdbx_seq_one_letter_code
_entity_poly.pdbx_strand_id
1 'polypeptide(L)'
;MLPNAEGDHTLLNSYFVRRLNFTMQETAALMGAHTLGRMEGRFSGFSGGWTPRHHALTNSYYSAAVGVVWDKRLRNGKIVWEAPRLACDDPQLETSCGQTVVMLNVDMALFTDVSLGTCTKFPAPPNNVGSCVDSPFRTYSKAYTSSTSQGKWIKDFALAIAKMTKIGYAANALYSVDFVRSSI
;
A
#
# COMPACT_ATOMS: atom_id res chain seq x y z
N MET A 1 -9.84 -2.28 19.36
CA MET A 1 -9.54 -1.45 18.19
C MET A 1 -9.86 -2.29 16.95
N LEU A 2 -10.38 -1.66 15.88
CA LEU A 2 -10.52 -2.21 14.52
C LEU A 2 -9.52 -1.49 13.57
N PRO A 3 -9.12 -2.09 12.43
CA PRO A 3 -8.22 -1.44 11.48
C PRO A 3 -8.85 -0.15 10.92
N ASN A 4 -8.05 0.92 10.84
CA ASN A 4 -8.45 2.26 10.39
C ASN A 4 -7.60 2.69 9.19
N ALA A 5 -8.24 3.14 8.11
CA ALA A 5 -7.59 3.69 6.92
C ALA A 5 -6.69 4.91 7.21
N GLU A 6 -7.00 5.66 8.26
CA GLU A 6 -6.24 6.85 8.68
C GLU A 6 -5.12 6.52 9.68
N GLY A 7 -4.94 5.24 10.04
CA GLY A 7 -3.90 4.82 10.98
C GLY A 7 -2.48 4.92 10.43
N ASP A 8 -1.51 4.74 11.33
CA ASP A 8 -0.08 4.83 11.07
C ASP A 8 0.62 3.46 11.08
N HIS A 9 1.95 3.47 11.15
CA HIS A 9 2.74 2.25 11.20
C HIS A 9 2.56 1.48 12.52
N THR A 10 2.19 2.16 13.61
CA THR A 10 1.85 1.52 14.90
C THR A 10 0.57 0.69 14.74
N LEU A 11 -0.42 1.21 14.02
CA LEU A 11 -1.61 0.44 13.64
C LEU A 11 -1.20 -0.83 12.87
N LEU A 12 -0.44 -0.71 11.78
CA LEU A 12 0.02 -1.85 10.97
C LEU A 12 0.71 -2.93 11.83
N ASN A 13 1.65 -2.51 12.68
CA ASN A 13 2.36 -3.41 13.59
C ASN A 13 1.41 -4.06 14.60
N SER A 14 0.49 -3.29 15.20
CA SER A 14 -0.43 -3.82 16.20
C SER A 14 -1.39 -4.88 15.66
N TYR A 15 -1.80 -4.80 14.40
CA TYR A 15 -2.69 -5.80 13.78
C TYR A 15 -1.94 -6.90 13.10
N PHE A 16 -1.22 -6.59 12.03
CA PHE A 16 -0.65 -7.62 11.19
C PHE A 16 0.46 -8.35 11.93
N VAL A 17 1.36 -7.61 12.58
CA VAL A 17 2.50 -8.23 13.26
C VAL A 17 2.07 -8.89 14.57
N ARG A 18 1.42 -8.15 15.46
CA ARG A 18 1.13 -8.65 16.81
C ARG A 18 -0.10 -9.54 16.92
N ARG A 19 -1.18 -9.27 16.17
CA ARG A 19 -2.44 -10.04 16.29
C ARG A 19 -2.55 -11.17 15.28
N LEU A 20 -2.08 -10.94 14.05
CA LEU A 20 -2.18 -11.90 12.95
C LEU A 20 -0.88 -12.66 12.70
N ASN A 21 0.17 -12.37 13.49
CA ASN A 21 1.47 -13.05 13.45
C ASN A 21 2.15 -12.99 12.07
N PHE A 22 1.99 -11.89 11.33
CA PHE A 22 2.77 -11.61 10.14
C PHE A 22 4.11 -10.97 10.49
N THR A 23 5.12 -11.18 9.67
CA THR A 23 6.33 -10.35 9.72
C THR A 23 6.04 -8.98 9.10
N MET A 24 6.89 -7.99 9.36
CA MET A 24 6.80 -6.69 8.70
C MET A 24 6.95 -6.81 7.16
N GLN A 25 7.76 -7.76 6.68
CA GLN A 25 7.90 -8.05 5.25
C GLN A 25 6.61 -8.64 4.66
N GLU A 26 6.02 -9.64 5.33
CA GLU A 26 4.76 -10.24 4.85
C GLU A 26 3.62 -9.21 4.87
N THR A 27 3.59 -8.34 5.89
CA THR A 27 2.63 -7.21 5.96
C THR A 27 2.84 -6.26 4.77
N ALA A 28 4.08 -5.84 4.51
CA ALA A 28 4.40 -4.97 3.40
C ALA A 28 4.04 -5.60 2.06
N ALA A 29 4.29 -6.91 1.88
CA ALA A 29 3.94 -7.65 0.68
C ALA A 29 2.41 -7.74 0.49
N LEU A 30 1.67 -8.08 1.55
CA LEU A 30 0.22 -8.24 1.56
C LEU A 30 -0.51 -6.95 1.18
N MET A 31 -0.06 -5.81 1.71
CA MET A 31 -0.62 -4.49 1.37
C MET A 31 -0.51 -4.16 -0.13
N GLY A 32 0.42 -4.79 -0.86
CA GLY A 32 0.54 -4.66 -2.31
C GLY A 32 -0.69 -5.14 -3.09
N ALA A 33 -1.64 -5.86 -2.45
CA ALA A 33 -2.95 -6.18 -3.03
C ALA A 33 -3.67 -4.94 -3.57
N HIS A 34 -3.44 -3.77 -2.98
CA HIS A 34 -3.97 -2.48 -3.41
C HIS A 34 -3.56 -2.05 -4.82
N THR A 35 -2.67 -2.77 -5.50
CA THR A 35 -2.47 -2.62 -6.95
C THR A 35 -3.74 -2.92 -7.77
N LEU A 36 -4.65 -3.75 -7.21
CA LEU A 36 -5.92 -4.14 -7.81
C LEU A 36 -7.08 -3.32 -7.26
N GLY A 37 -8.02 -3.02 -8.15
CA GLY A 37 -9.29 -2.41 -7.80
C GLY A 37 -9.18 -0.97 -7.32
N ARG A 38 -10.20 -0.57 -6.56
CA ARG A 38 -10.41 0.80 -6.11
C ARG A 38 -11.32 0.84 -4.89
N MET A 39 -11.33 1.99 -4.24
CA MET A 39 -12.26 2.33 -3.18
C MET A 39 -13.49 3.04 -3.75
N GLU A 40 -14.64 2.77 -3.15
CA GLU A 40 -15.86 3.51 -3.44
C GLU A 40 -16.42 4.12 -2.15
N GLY A 41 -16.69 5.43 -2.18
CA GLY A 41 -17.10 6.19 -1.01
C GLY A 41 -18.34 5.64 -0.31
N ARG A 42 -19.24 4.96 -1.02
CA ARG A 42 -20.42 4.31 -0.43
C ARG A 42 -20.10 3.14 0.51
N PHE A 43 -18.92 2.51 0.38
CA PHE A 43 -18.55 1.35 1.19
C PHE A 43 -17.57 1.70 2.31
N SER A 44 -16.59 2.56 2.04
CA SER A 44 -15.53 2.91 3.00
C SER A 44 -15.53 4.38 3.42
N GLY A 45 -16.27 5.23 2.71
CA GLY A 45 -16.16 6.69 2.82
C GLY A 45 -14.94 7.30 2.10
N PHE A 46 -14.12 6.48 1.42
CA PHE A 46 -12.98 6.89 0.58
C PHE A 46 -13.24 6.55 -0.89
N SER A 47 -12.71 7.36 -1.82
CA SER A 47 -12.90 7.17 -3.27
C SER A 47 -11.56 7.31 -4.01
N GLY A 48 -11.41 6.56 -5.10
CA GLY A 48 -10.20 6.51 -5.92
C GLY A 48 -9.50 5.16 -5.80
N GLY A 49 -8.34 5.00 -6.43
CA GLY A 49 -7.55 3.78 -6.28
C GLY A 49 -6.07 4.07 -6.21
N TRP A 50 -5.26 3.05 -5.99
CA TRP A 50 -3.84 3.25 -5.65
C TRP A 50 -2.92 3.31 -6.86
N THR A 51 -3.39 2.86 -8.03
CA THR A 51 -2.61 2.82 -9.27
C THR A 51 -3.46 3.32 -10.45
N PRO A 52 -2.84 3.85 -11.50
CA PRO A 52 -3.56 4.18 -12.73
C PRO A 52 -4.18 2.95 -13.42
N ARG A 53 -3.57 1.76 -13.26
CA ARG A 53 -3.99 0.49 -13.89
C ARG A 53 -4.45 -0.51 -12.83
N HIS A 54 -5.73 -0.42 -12.45
CA HIS A 54 -6.32 -1.20 -11.35
C HIS A 54 -6.72 -2.65 -11.68
N HIS A 55 -6.49 -3.11 -12.91
CA HIS A 55 -6.89 -4.46 -13.35
C HIS A 55 -5.68 -5.38 -13.58
N ALA A 56 -4.48 -4.97 -13.17
CA ALA A 56 -3.25 -5.73 -13.37
C ALA A 56 -2.50 -5.94 -12.05
N LEU A 57 -2.25 -7.20 -11.69
CA LEU A 57 -1.49 -7.57 -10.50
C LEU A 57 0.01 -7.29 -10.71
N THR A 58 0.42 -6.06 -10.43
CA THR A 58 1.79 -5.57 -10.65
C THR A 58 2.31 -4.83 -9.41
N ASN A 59 3.61 -4.62 -9.31
CA ASN A 59 4.23 -3.84 -8.25
C ASN A 59 4.02 -2.32 -8.41
N SER A 60 3.10 -1.91 -9.27
CA SER A 60 2.79 -0.50 -9.55
C SER A 60 2.30 0.27 -8.32
N TYR A 61 1.70 -0.41 -7.33
CA TYR A 61 1.40 0.16 -6.01
C TYR A 61 2.65 0.78 -5.36
N TYR A 62 3.77 0.05 -5.34
CA TYR A 62 5.01 0.52 -4.71
C TYR A 62 5.74 1.54 -5.56
N SER A 63 5.80 1.34 -6.89
CA SER A 63 6.47 2.29 -7.76
C SER A 63 5.72 3.62 -7.84
N ALA A 64 4.37 3.62 -7.79
CA ALA A 64 3.57 4.83 -7.69
C ALA A 64 3.81 5.57 -6.36
N ALA A 65 3.90 4.85 -5.24
CA ALA A 65 4.10 5.45 -3.93
C ALA A 65 5.39 6.30 -3.83
N VAL A 66 6.45 5.93 -4.56
CA VAL A 66 7.73 6.66 -4.54
C VAL A 66 8.06 7.42 -5.83
N GLY A 67 7.35 7.15 -6.92
CA GLY A 67 7.63 7.69 -8.26
C GLY A 67 6.97 9.04 -8.55
N VAL A 68 6.04 9.48 -7.70
CA VAL A 68 5.40 10.79 -7.78
C VAL A 68 5.37 11.46 -6.41
N VAL A 69 5.10 12.77 -6.39
CA VAL A 69 4.91 13.53 -5.16
C VAL A 69 3.44 13.45 -4.73
N TRP A 70 3.23 13.09 -3.48
CA TRP A 70 1.96 12.95 -2.79
C TRP A 70 1.79 14.07 -1.80
N ASP A 71 0.65 14.74 -1.83
CA ASP A 71 0.24 15.75 -0.87
C ASP A 71 -0.72 15.15 0.15
N LYS A 72 -0.43 15.30 1.45
CA LYS A 72 -1.37 14.96 2.52
C LYS A 72 -2.50 16.00 2.55
N ARG A 73 -3.74 15.56 2.38
CA ARG A 73 -4.93 16.40 2.29
C ARG A 73 -6.04 15.89 3.19
N LEU A 74 -6.91 16.81 3.60
CA LEU A 74 -8.19 16.47 4.23
C LEU A 74 -9.28 16.55 3.16
N ARG A 75 -9.83 15.41 2.74
CA ARG A 75 -10.93 15.32 1.77
C ARG A 75 -12.15 14.73 2.47
N ASN A 76 -13.26 15.48 2.49
CA ASN A 76 -14.51 15.06 3.14
C ASN A 76 -14.31 14.56 4.58
N GLY A 77 -13.50 15.30 5.35
CA GLY A 77 -13.17 14.99 6.75
C GLY A 77 -12.22 13.82 6.96
N LYS A 78 -11.59 13.27 5.89
CA LYS A 78 -10.66 12.14 5.98
C LYS A 78 -9.29 12.48 5.42
N ILE A 79 -8.24 11.97 6.05
CA ILE A 79 -6.87 12.12 5.59
C ILE A 79 -6.63 11.18 4.40
N VAL A 80 -6.24 11.77 3.28
CA VAL A 80 -5.81 11.08 2.06
C VAL A 80 -4.53 11.70 1.55
N TRP A 81 -3.81 10.95 0.74
CA TRP A 81 -2.63 11.41 0.03
C TRP A 81 -2.93 11.42 -1.46
N GLU A 82 -2.78 12.58 -2.07
CA GLU A 82 -3.15 12.82 -3.47
C GLU A 82 -1.91 13.11 -4.29
N ALA A 83 -1.79 12.50 -5.47
CA ALA A 83 -0.74 12.81 -6.42
C ALA A 83 -1.32 13.67 -7.54
N PRO A 84 -1.09 14.99 -7.58
CA PRO A 84 -1.66 15.86 -8.61
C PRO A 84 -1.34 15.41 -10.03
N ARG A 85 -0.13 14.88 -10.25
CA ARG A 85 0.32 14.35 -11.55
C ARG A 85 -0.31 13.02 -11.96
N LEU A 86 -1.13 12.42 -11.11
CA LEU A 86 -1.91 11.22 -11.41
C LEU A 86 -3.42 11.49 -11.23
N ALA A 87 -3.79 12.77 -11.12
CA ALA A 87 -5.18 13.17 -11.07
C ALA A 87 -5.85 12.89 -12.41
N CYS A 88 -7.09 12.43 -12.33
CA CYS A 88 -7.84 12.07 -13.52
C CYS A 88 -8.33 13.26 -14.35
N ASP A 89 -8.25 14.44 -13.76
CA ASP A 89 -8.76 15.69 -14.32
C ASP A 89 -7.62 16.58 -14.82
N ASP A 90 -6.40 16.04 -14.99
CA ASP A 90 -5.26 16.79 -15.53
C ASP A 90 -5.38 16.93 -17.06
N PRO A 91 -5.63 18.13 -17.60
CA PRO A 91 -5.79 18.35 -19.04
C PRO A 91 -4.50 18.10 -19.84
N GLN A 92 -3.34 17.99 -19.18
CA GLN A 92 -2.03 17.80 -19.81
C GLN A 92 -1.62 16.32 -19.91
N LEU A 93 -2.36 15.42 -19.25
CA LEU A 93 -2.12 13.98 -19.30
C LEU A 93 -3.14 13.35 -20.25
N GLU A 94 -2.80 13.23 -21.52
CA GLU A 94 -3.56 12.50 -22.55
C GLU A 94 -3.58 10.98 -22.27
N THR A 95 -4.18 10.59 -21.15
CA THR A 95 -4.52 9.21 -20.87
C THR A 95 -5.89 9.20 -20.26
N SER A 96 -6.81 8.42 -20.85
CA SER A 96 -8.06 8.03 -20.23
C SER A 96 -7.74 7.35 -18.90
N CYS A 97 -7.62 8.13 -17.85
CA CYS A 97 -7.29 7.63 -16.54
C CYS A 97 -8.53 6.86 -16.04
N GLY A 98 -8.33 5.61 -15.63
CA GLY A 98 -9.46 4.79 -15.16
C GLY A 98 -10.04 5.27 -13.83
N GLN A 99 -9.30 6.10 -13.08
CA GLN A 99 -9.66 6.61 -11.76
C GLN A 99 -8.66 7.65 -11.22
N THR A 100 -9.12 8.52 -10.31
CA THR A 100 -8.23 9.36 -9.48
C THR A 100 -7.35 8.47 -8.62
N VAL A 101 -6.04 8.74 -8.64
CA VAL A 101 -5.08 8.00 -7.84
C VAL A 101 -4.89 8.64 -6.46
N VAL A 102 -5.11 7.85 -5.41
CA VAL A 102 -5.00 8.26 -4.00
C VAL A 102 -4.31 7.16 -3.19
N MET A 103 -3.62 7.55 -2.12
CA MET A 103 -3.12 6.63 -1.09
C MET A 103 -3.80 6.98 0.23
N LEU A 104 -4.18 5.98 1.01
CA LEU A 104 -4.66 6.18 2.38
C LEU A 104 -3.48 6.47 3.30
N ASN A 105 -3.76 7.00 4.49
CA ASN A 105 -2.71 7.25 5.48
C ASN A 105 -1.97 5.95 5.85
N VAL A 106 -2.72 4.85 5.98
CA VAL A 106 -2.16 3.53 6.28
C VAL A 106 -1.32 2.95 5.13
N ASP A 107 -1.58 3.33 3.88
CA ASP A 107 -0.74 2.94 2.73
C ASP A 107 0.61 3.65 2.79
N MET A 108 0.56 4.98 3.02
CA MET A 108 1.76 5.81 3.15
C MET A 108 2.58 5.45 4.39
N ALA A 109 1.96 4.86 5.42
CA ALA A 109 2.65 4.34 6.59
C ALA A 109 3.62 3.18 6.28
N LEU A 110 3.55 2.56 5.10
CA LEU A 110 4.59 1.62 4.64
C LEU A 110 5.88 2.32 4.22
N PHE A 111 5.83 3.62 3.93
CA PHE A 111 6.93 4.35 3.34
C PHE A 111 7.49 5.42 4.27
N THR A 112 6.62 6.14 4.99
CA THR A 112 7.00 7.25 5.85
C THR A 112 6.20 7.26 7.15
N ASP A 113 6.75 7.88 8.19
CA ASP A 113 6.02 8.12 9.43
C ASP A 113 4.97 9.21 9.25
N VAL A 114 3.75 8.77 8.93
CA VAL A 114 2.58 9.62 8.70
C VAL A 114 2.04 10.29 9.97
N SER A 115 2.53 9.91 11.16
CA SER A 115 2.16 10.55 12.43
C SER A 115 2.86 11.90 12.61
N LEU A 116 3.96 12.13 11.87
CA LEU A 116 4.68 13.40 11.89
C LEU A 116 3.87 14.48 11.18
N GLY A 117 3.43 15.50 11.94
CA GLY A 117 2.70 16.65 11.38
C GLY A 117 3.49 17.44 10.34
N THR A 118 4.83 17.33 10.35
CA THR A 118 5.71 17.94 9.35
C THR A 118 5.65 17.23 7.99
N CYS A 119 5.30 15.94 7.97
CA CYS A 119 5.26 15.14 6.75
C CYS A 119 3.94 15.38 6.02
N THR A 120 3.91 16.44 5.22
CA THR A 120 2.75 16.86 4.42
C THR A 120 2.94 16.59 2.92
N LYS A 121 4.17 16.29 2.49
CA LYS A 121 4.51 15.92 1.12
C LYS A 121 5.48 14.75 1.11
N PHE A 122 5.17 13.70 0.36
CA PHE A 122 6.04 12.53 0.23
C PHE A 122 6.26 12.16 -1.25
N PRO A 123 7.48 11.86 -1.71
CA PRO A 123 8.74 12.08 -1.00
C PRO A 123 8.91 13.56 -0.59
N ALA A 124 9.70 13.79 0.47
CA ALA A 124 9.96 15.14 0.97
C ALA A 124 10.58 16.00 -0.15
N PRO A 125 10.14 17.26 -0.33
CA PRO A 125 10.66 18.11 -1.39
C PRO A 125 12.14 18.49 -1.11
N PRO A 126 12.93 18.83 -2.15
CA PRO A 126 14.37 19.10 -1.99
C PRO A 126 14.71 20.23 -1.00
N ASN A 127 13.80 21.19 -0.82
CA ASN A 127 13.96 22.29 0.12
C ASN A 127 13.52 21.95 1.56
N ASN A 128 13.03 20.73 1.81
CA ASN A 128 12.58 20.27 3.12
C ASN A 128 12.74 18.75 3.29
N VAL A 129 13.92 18.22 2.98
CA VAL A 129 14.20 16.77 2.94
C VAL A 129 13.94 16.06 4.27
N GLY A 130 14.05 16.76 5.40
CA GLY A 130 13.79 16.22 6.74
C GLY A 130 12.32 16.24 7.18
N SER A 131 11.39 16.75 6.37
CA SER A 131 9.98 16.84 6.76
C SER A 131 9.30 15.49 6.98
N CYS A 132 9.79 14.45 6.30
CA CYS A 132 9.30 13.07 6.38
C CYS A 132 10.43 12.14 6.81
N VAL A 133 10.13 11.26 7.76
CA VAL A 133 11.04 10.20 8.22
C VAL A 133 10.55 8.86 7.70
N ASP A 134 11.45 7.95 7.39
CA ASP A 134 11.09 6.61 6.95
C ASP A 134 10.36 5.85 8.08
N SER A 135 9.28 5.13 7.74
CA SER A 135 8.61 4.28 8.73
C SER A 135 9.42 3.00 8.98
N PRO A 136 9.15 2.26 10.07
CA PRO A 136 9.74 0.94 10.31
C PRO A 136 9.50 -0.08 9.17
N PHE A 137 8.50 0.14 8.32
CA PHE A 137 8.21 -0.72 7.18
C PHE A 137 9.02 -0.37 5.93
N ARG A 138 9.71 0.77 5.90
CA ARG A 138 10.32 1.31 4.68
C ARG A 138 11.32 0.36 4.03
N THR A 139 12.16 -0.30 4.82
CA THR A 139 13.14 -1.27 4.29
C THR A 139 12.45 -2.38 3.49
N TYR A 140 11.27 -2.83 3.92
CA TYR A 140 10.53 -3.90 3.27
C TYR A 140 9.75 -3.40 2.04
N SER A 141 9.07 -2.25 2.15
CA SER A 141 8.31 -1.67 1.03
C SER A 141 9.23 -1.22 -0.12
N LYS A 142 10.41 -0.66 0.20
CA LYS A 142 11.44 -0.27 -0.78
C LYS A 142 11.94 -1.44 -1.62
N ALA A 143 11.89 -2.67 -1.10
CA ALA A 143 12.31 -3.86 -1.85
C ALA A 143 11.40 -4.17 -3.05
N TYR A 144 10.23 -3.53 -3.14
CA TYR A 144 9.23 -3.78 -4.18
C TYR A 144 9.03 -2.60 -5.16
N THR A 145 9.81 -1.51 -5.04
CA THR A 145 9.60 -0.28 -5.83
C THR A 145 10.26 -0.29 -7.22
N SER A 146 11.26 -1.14 -7.45
CA SER A 146 12.01 -1.20 -8.72
C SER A 146 11.21 -1.90 -9.82
N SER A 147 11.39 -1.50 -11.08
CA SER A 147 10.81 -2.21 -12.24
C SER A 147 11.22 -3.68 -12.33
N THR A 148 12.38 -4.04 -11.76
CA THR A 148 12.88 -5.43 -11.71
C THR A 148 12.37 -6.23 -10.51
N SER A 149 11.63 -5.62 -9.59
CA SER A 149 11.21 -6.26 -8.32
C SER A 149 9.85 -6.97 -8.38
N GLN A 150 9.14 -6.91 -9.52
CA GLN A 150 7.86 -7.58 -9.76
C GLN A 150 7.90 -9.06 -9.32
N GLY A 151 8.90 -9.81 -9.78
CA GLY A 151 9.01 -11.23 -9.46
C GLY A 151 9.24 -11.52 -7.99
N LYS A 152 10.00 -10.65 -7.29
CA LYS A 152 10.20 -10.77 -5.84
C LYS A 152 8.89 -10.47 -5.10
N TRP A 153 8.22 -9.38 -5.45
CA TRP A 153 6.98 -9.00 -4.79
C TRP A 153 5.90 -10.06 -4.97
N ILE A 154 5.67 -10.57 -6.17
CA ILE A 154 4.67 -11.62 -6.42
C ILE A 154 4.93 -12.87 -5.58
N LYS A 155 6.19 -13.31 -5.46
CA LYS A 155 6.55 -14.45 -4.62
C LYS A 155 6.22 -14.22 -3.14
N ASP A 156 6.63 -13.06 -2.60
CA ASP A 156 6.37 -12.71 -1.20
C ASP A 156 4.87 -12.52 -0.94
N PHE A 157 4.15 -11.90 -1.88
CA PHE A 157 2.71 -11.69 -1.83
C PHE A 157 1.94 -13.01 -1.82
N ALA A 158 2.29 -13.94 -2.71
CA ALA A 158 1.65 -15.26 -2.78
C ALA A 158 1.80 -16.03 -1.45
N LEU A 159 2.99 -15.98 -0.85
CA LEU A 159 3.23 -16.59 0.46
C LEU A 159 2.42 -15.91 1.57
N ALA A 160 2.35 -14.58 1.58
CA ALA A 160 1.56 -13.83 2.56
C ALA A 160 0.06 -14.12 2.45
N ILE A 161 -0.50 -14.18 1.24
CA ILE A 161 -1.91 -14.57 1.00
C ILE A 161 -2.16 -16.00 1.45
N ALA A 162 -1.28 -16.95 1.09
CA ALA A 162 -1.42 -18.35 1.50
C ALA A 162 -1.37 -18.54 3.03
N LYS A 163 -0.61 -17.68 3.73
CA LYS A 163 -0.62 -17.62 5.19
C LYS A 163 -1.94 -17.02 5.71
N MET A 164 -2.40 -15.91 5.12
CA MET A 164 -3.64 -15.24 5.50
C MET A 164 -4.85 -16.17 5.42
N THR A 165 -4.97 -16.96 4.34
CA THR A 165 -6.10 -17.88 4.14
C THR A 165 -6.17 -19.01 5.17
N LYS A 166 -5.10 -19.23 5.95
CA LYS A 166 -5.04 -20.26 6.99
C LYS A 166 -5.32 -19.73 8.39
N ILE A 167 -5.40 -18.41 8.57
CA ILE A 167 -5.70 -17.83 9.87
C ILE A 167 -7.11 -18.25 10.30
N GLY A 168 -7.26 -18.72 11.54
CA GLY A 168 -8.53 -19.21 12.08
C GLY A 168 -8.85 -20.67 11.79
N TYR A 169 -8.00 -21.37 11.01
CA TYR A 169 -8.11 -22.81 10.78
C TYR A 169 -7.08 -23.55 11.65
N ALA A 170 -7.45 -24.76 12.10
CA ALA A 170 -6.50 -25.64 12.77
C ALA A 170 -5.34 -26.00 11.81
N ALA A 171 -4.15 -26.25 12.37
CA ALA A 171 -3.02 -26.70 11.57
C ALA A 171 -3.42 -27.97 10.78
N ASN A 172 -3.14 -27.97 9.46
CA ASN A 172 -3.47 -29.04 8.52
C ASN A 172 -4.97 -29.26 8.23
N ALA A 173 -5.87 -28.37 8.64
CA ALA A 173 -7.28 -28.42 8.26
C ALA A 173 -7.54 -27.95 6.82
N LEU A 174 -6.56 -27.29 6.21
CA LEU A 174 -6.56 -26.88 4.80
C LEU A 174 -5.43 -27.63 4.07
N TYR A 175 -5.68 -28.01 2.81
CA TYR A 175 -4.74 -28.75 1.96
C TYR A 175 -3.30 -28.18 2.02
N SER A 176 -2.30 -29.07 1.99
CA SER A 176 -0.88 -28.71 2.10
C SER A 176 -0.43 -27.81 0.94
N VAL A 177 0.62 -27.02 1.18
CA VAL A 177 1.19 -26.01 0.25
C VAL A 177 1.89 -26.66 -0.95
N ASP A 178 1.77 -27.98 -1.12
CA ASP A 178 2.49 -28.76 -2.13
C ASP A 178 2.02 -28.45 -3.56
N PHE A 179 0.86 -27.81 -3.72
CA PHE A 179 0.41 -27.27 -5.01
C PHE A 179 1.17 -26.00 -5.44
N VAL A 180 1.64 -25.16 -4.48
CA VAL A 180 2.28 -23.87 -4.80
C VAL A 180 3.77 -24.03 -5.08
N ARG A 181 4.44 -25.02 -4.47
CA ARG A 181 5.89 -25.26 -4.68
C ARG A 181 6.21 -26.05 -5.95
N SER A 182 5.23 -26.72 -6.56
CA SER A 182 5.43 -27.58 -7.74
C SER A 182 5.15 -26.87 -9.08
N SER A 183 4.71 -25.61 -9.06
CA SER A 183 4.20 -24.90 -10.25
C SER A 183 4.89 -23.55 -10.54
N ILE A 184 6.08 -23.30 -10.00
CA ILE A 184 6.91 -22.10 -10.29
C ILE A 184 8.31 -22.53 -10.70
#